data_AF-A0A317XZT2-F1
#
_entry.id   AF-A0A317XZT2-F1
#
_cell.length_a   1.000
_cell.length_b   1.000
_cell.length_c   1.000
_cell.angle_alpha   90.00
_cell.angle_beta   90.00
_cell.angle_gamma   90.00
#
_symmetry.space_group_name_H-M   'P 1'
#
loop_
_entity.id
_entity.type
_entity.pdbx_description
1 polymer ?
#
loop_
_entity_poly.entity_id
_entity_poly.type
_entity_poly.pdbx_seq_one_letter_code
_entity_poly.pdbx_strand_id
1 'polypeptide(L)'
;MSTPETQESTEVVQMAEAEPSAAFVVGPRLAYLIDFVELTASDVEAIHGSASVIRPLLPSILDDAYVKLLDTPATRAIFDRRYGHLNPTTGQTELPLEEDGMFRHKDFLSKYLINILSGSYHTGEVFDYMETVGFAHAGKSVDRIDI
;
A
#
# COMPACT_ATOMS: atom_id res chain seq x y z
N MET A 1 -34.38 -54.66 7.38
CA MET A 1 -34.26 -53.25 7.84
C MET A 1 -32.86 -52.80 7.50
N SER A 2 -32.69 -52.14 6.35
CA SER A 2 -31.42 -51.58 5.90
C SER A 2 -31.65 -50.11 5.53
N THR A 3 -30.79 -49.27 6.08
CA THR A 3 -30.83 -47.81 6.18
C THR A 3 -30.80 -47.11 4.81
N PRO A 4 -31.47 -45.97 4.60
CA PRO A 4 -31.35 -45.20 3.37
C PRO A 4 -30.03 -44.39 3.35
N GLU A 5 -29.33 -44.44 2.22
CA GLU A 5 -28.18 -43.59 1.89
C GLU A 5 -28.61 -42.12 1.83
N THR A 6 -27.98 -41.28 2.64
CA THR A 6 -28.06 -39.82 2.53
C THR A 6 -27.21 -39.38 1.34
N GLN A 7 -27.85 -38.92 0.27
CA GLN A 7 -27.16 -38.22 -0.82
C GLN A 7 -26.74 -36.84 -0.34
N GLU A 8 -25.43 -36.65 -0.17
CA GLU A 8 -24.81 -35.37 0.14
C GLU A 8 -24.75 -34.55 -1.16
N SER A 9 -25.64 -33.57 -1.29
CA SER A 9 -25.62 -32.62 -2.40
C SER A 9 -24.47 -31.64 -2.21
N THR A 10 -23.35 -31.86 -2.91
CA THR A 10 -22.32 -30.85 -3.07
C THR A 10 -22.87 -29.72 -3.93
N GLU A 11 -23.42 -28.69 -3.29
CA GLU A 11 -23.75 -27.43 -3.94
C GLU A 11 -22.43 -26.73 -4.27
N VAL A 12 -21.99 -26.89 -5.52
CA VAL A 12 -20.89 -26.10 -6.07
C VAL A 12 -21.37 -24.66 -6.07
N VAL A 13 -20.88 -23.86 -5.11
CA VAL A 13 -21.09 -22.41 -5.10
C VAL A 13 -20.45 -21.87 -6.37
N GLN A 14 -21.28 -21.66 -7.37
CA GLN A 14 -20.92 -21.02 -8.62
C GLN A 14 -20.69 -19.55 -8.28
N MET A 15 -19.43 -19.21 -7.96
CA MET A 15 -19.02 -17.82 -7.88
C MET A 15 -19.32 -17.22 -9.24
N ALA A 16 -20.31 -16.31 -9.28
CA ALA A 16 -20.63 -15.57 -10.49
C ALA A 16 -19.34 -14.95 -11.02
N GLU A 17 -18.99 -15.25 -12.28
CA GLU A 17 -17.92 -14.56 -12.97
C GLU A 17 -18.33 -13.09 -13.01
N ALA A 18 -17.72 -12.27 -12.18
CA ALA A 18 -17.85 -10.83 -12.27
C ALA A 18 -17.32 -10.43 -13.64
N GLU A 19 -18.20 -9.93 -14.50
CA GLU A 19 -17.83 -9.31 -15.78
C GLU A 19 -16.69 -8.31 -15.49
N PRO A 20 -15.50 -8.47 -16.08
CA PRO A 20 -14.38 -7.59 -15.77
C PRO A 20 -14.81 -6.17 -16.12
N SER A 21 -14.88 -5.31 -15.11
CA SER A 21 -15.15 -3.90 -15.34
C SER A 21 -14.08 -3.42 -16.32
N ALA A 22 -14.51 -2.96 -17.50
CA ALA A 22 -13.64 -2.52 -18.59
C ALA A 22 -12.65 -1.39 -18.19
N ALA A 23 -12.78 -0.87 -16.97
CA ALA A 23 -11.89 0.12 -16.37
C ALA A 23 -10.52 -0.42 -15.96
N PHE A 24 -10.32 -1.74 -15.80
CA PHE A 24 -9.04 -2.32 -15.36
C PHE A 24 -8.63 -3.51 -16.23
N VAL A 25 -7.38 -3.52 -16.68
CA VAL A 25 -6.75 -4.60 -17.45
C VAL A 25 -5.66 -5.21 -16.58
N VAL A 26 -6.07 -6.13 -15.70
CA VAL A 26 -5.22 -6.72 -14.66
C VAL A 26 -5.44 -8.23 -14.54
N GLY A 27 -4.51 -8.94 -13.90
CA GLY A 27 -4.64 -10.38 -13.65
C GLY A 27 -5.80 -10.72 -12.69
N PRO A 28 -6.28 -11.99 -12.68
CA PRO A 28 -7.52 -12.38 -12.02
C PRO A 28 -7.53 -12.16 -10.49
N ARG A 29 -6.39 -12.32 -9.82
CA ARG A 29 -6.28 -12.04 -8.38
C ARG A 29 -6.50 -10.57 -8.06
N LEU A 30 -5.93 -9.69 -8.88
CA LEU A 30 -6.07 -8.25 -8.68
C LEU A 30 -7.47 -7.78 -9.08
N ALA A 31 -8.05 -8.36 -10.14
CA ALA A 31 -9.44 -8.12 -10.52
C ALA A 31 -10.40 -8.47 -9.36
N TYR A 32 -10.23 -9.64 -8.73
CA TYR A 32 -11.00 -10.02 -7.54
C TYR A 32 -10.81 -9.01 -6.39
N LEU A 33 -9.59 -8.56 -6.12
CA LEU A 33 -9.34 -7.61 -5.04
C LEU A 33 -9.99 -6.25 -5.30
N ILE A 34 -9.89 -5.74 -6.54
CA ILE A 34 -10.52 -4.49 -6.98
C ILE A 34 -12.04 -4.56 -6.78
N ASP A 35 -12.65 -5.66 -7.22
CA ASP A 35 -14.09 -5.91 -7.03
C ASP A 35 -14.45 -6.03 -5.55
N PHE A 36 -13.67 -6.80 -4.78
CA PHE A 36 -13.91 -7.04 -3.36
C PHE A 36 -13.86 -5.76 -2.51
N VAL A 37 -12.97 -4.82 -2.84
CA VAL A 37 -12.89 -3.51 -2.14
C VAL A 37 -13.74 -2.44 -2.82
N GLU A 38 -14.52 -2.81 -3.83
CA GLU A 38 -15.42 -1.94 -4.58
C GLU A 38 -14.71 -0.73 -5.22
N LEU A 39 -13.45 -0.91 -5.67
CA LEU A 39 -12.70 0.17 -6.33
C LEU A 39 -13.22 0.40 -7.75
N THR A 40 -13.76 1.58 -8.02
CA THR A 40 -14.36 1.95 -9.31
C THR A 40 -13.51 2.95 -10.09
N ALA A 41 -13.86 3.17 -11.36
CA ALA A 41 -13.28 4.24 -12.16
C ALA A 41 -13.52 5.64 -11.54
N SER A 42 -14.68 5.86 -10.91
CA SER A 42 -14.99 7.12 -10.24
C SER A 42 -14.06 7.39 -9.06
N ASP A 43 -13.63 6.35 -8.34
CA ASP A 43 -12.67 6.49 -7.25
C ASP A 43 -11.29 6.87 -7.78
N VAL A 44 -10.86 6.26 -8.89
CA VAL A 44 -9.60 6.60 -9.55
C VAL A 44 -9.63 8.06 -10.03
N GLU A 45 -10.72 8.51 -10.64
CA GLU A 45 -10.91 9.91 -11.03
C GLU A 45 -10.85 10.85 -9.83
N ALA A 46 -11.47 10.50 -8.71
CA ALA A 46 -11.41 11.29 -7.48
C ALA A 46 -9.98 11.35 -6.90
N ILE A 47 -9.26 10.23 -6.88
CA ILE A 47 -7.87 10.14 -6.44
C ILE A 47 -6.99 11.05 -7.30
N HIS A 48 -7.05 10.91 -8.63
CA HIS A 48 -6.27 11.73 -9.55
C HIS A 48 -6.67 13.21 -9.47
N GLY A 49 -7.97 13.52 -9.35
CA GLY A 49 -8.47 14.88 -9.18
C GLY A 49 -7.98 15.56 -7.91
N SER A 50 -7.78 14.81 -6.83
CA SER A 50 -7.28 15.32 -5.55
C SER A 50 -5.78 15.68 -5.58
N ALA A 51 -5.02 15.21 -6.58
CA ALA A 51 -3.57 15.35 -6.63
C ALA A 51 -3.11 16.82 -6.57
N SER A 52 -3.85 17.74 -7.20
CA SER A 52 -3.54 19.17 -7.22
C SER A 52 -3.61 19.82 -5.84
N VAL A 53 -4.45 19.30 -4.94
CA VAL A 53 -4.62 19.78 -3.57
C VAL A 53 -3.63 19.10 -2.63
N ILE A 54 -3.43 17.79 -2.77
CA ILE A 54 -2.61 17.01 -1.84
C ILE A 54 -1.11 17.24 -2.07
N ARG A 55 -0.64 17.29 -3.33
CA ARG A 55 0.80 17.39 -3.63
C ARG A 55 1.51 18.58 -2.96
N PRO A 56 0.96 19.81 -2.97
CA PRO A 56 1.58 20.94 -2.26
C PRO A 56 1.62 20.77 -0.73
N LEU A 57 0.73 19.96 -0.17
CA LEU A 57 0.60 19.72 1.27
C LEU A 57 1.46 18.56 1.77
N LEU A 58 2.06 17.77 0.87
CA LEU A 58 2.86 16.59 1.22
C LEU A 58 3.88 16.85 2.32
N PRO A 59 4.70 17.93 2.32
CA PRO A 59 5.65 18.15 3.40
C PRO A 59 5.01 18.16 4.79
N SER A 60 3.90 18.88 4.96
CA SER A 60 3.18 18.95 6.25
C SER A 60 2.51 17.64 6.60
N ILE A 61 1.88 16.96 5.64
CA ILE A 61 1.25 15.65 5.85
C ILE A 61 2.28 14.63 6.34
N LEU A 62 3.47 14.64 5.73
CA LEU A 62 4.56 13.74 6.09
C LEU A 62 5.10 14.07 7.49
N ASP A 63 5.26 15.35 7.83
CA ASP A 63 5.65 15.77 9.18
C ASP A 63 4.68 15.22 10.23
N ASP A 64 3.38 15.47 10.05
CA ASP A 64 2.34 15.03 10.98
C ASP A 64 2.24 13.51 11.06
N ALA A 65 2.37 12.81 9.92
CA ALA A 65 2.35 11.36 9.87
C ALA A 65 3.51 10.76 10.67
N TYR A 66 4.73 11.28 10.53
CA TYR A 66 5.90 10.77 11.26
C TYR A 66 5.85 11.12 12.75
N VAL A 67 5.33 12.29 13.12
CA VAL A 67 5.04 12.62 14.53
C VAL A 67 4.12 11.55 15.13
N LYS A 68 3.02 11.24 14.45
CA LYS A 68 2.06 10.24 14.97
C LYS A 68 2.61 8.82 14.96
N LEU A 69 3.37 8.47 13.94
CA LEU A 69 3.97 7.15 13.79
C LEU A 69 4.96 6.89 14.94
N LEU A 70 5.80 7.87 15.27
CA LEU A 70 6.82 7.77 16.33
C LEU A 70 6.24 7.98 17.74
N ASP A 71 5.07 8.60 17.89
CA ASP A 71 4.33 8.66 19.16
C ASP A 71 3.94 7.25 19.66
N THR A 72 3.78 6.29 18.76
CA THR A 72 3.41 4.92 19.12
C THR A 72 4.63 4.11 19.57
N PRO A 73 4.66 3.56 20.81
CA PRO A 73 5.84 2.87 21.34
C PRO A 73 6.31 1.67 20.51
N ALA A 74 5.37 0.85 20.00
CA ALA A 74 5.71 -0.31 19.18
C ALA A 74 6.41 0.11 17.88
N THR A 75 5.91 1.16 17.23
CA THR A 75 6.50 1.69 16.01
C THR A 75 7.84 2.35 16.29
N ARG A 76 7.94 3.16 17.35
CA ARG A 76 9.21 3.76 17.77
C ARG A 76 10.28 2.70 18.02
N ALA A 77 9.95 1.61 18.70
CA ALA A 77 10.89 0.51 18.94
C ALA A 77 11.40 -0.14 17.65
N ILE A 78 10.57 -0.25 16.61
CA ILE A 78 10.98 -0.75 15.29
C ILE A 78 11.94 0.22 14.62
N PHE A 79 11.60 1.52 14.62
CA PHE A 79 12.45 2.55 14.05
C PHE A 79 13.80 2.66 14.77
N ASP A 80 13.78 2.69 16.11
CA ASP A 80 14.98 2.73 16.93
C ASP A 80 15.88 1.52 16.68
N ARG A 81 15.30 0.31 16.57
CA ARG A 81 16.05 -0.91 16.27
C ARG A 81 16.67 -0.89 14.87
N ARG A 82 15.97 -0.34 13.88
CA ARG A 82 16.37 -0.43 12.47
C ARG A 82 17.25 0.74 12.01
N TYR A 83 17.11 1.89 12.63
CA TYR A 83 17.71 3.16 12.19
C TYR A 83 18.39 3.96 13.32
N GLY A 84 18.32 3.50 14.57
CA GLY A 84 18.79 4.26 15.74
C GLY A 84 17.71 5.22 16.28
N HIS A 85 17.96 5.80 17.46
CA HIS A 85 16.97 6.64 18.15
C HIS A 85 16.56 7.87 17.33
N LEU A 86 15.30 7.89 16.88
CA LEU A 86 14.72 9.03 16.15
C LEU A 86 14.01 10.00 17.12
N ASN A 87 14.42 11.27 17.12
CA ASN A 87 13.69 12.30 17.84
C ASN A 87 12.39 12.67 17.09
N PRO A 88 11.20 12.50 17.69
CA PRO A 88 9.91 12.79 17.04
C PRO A 88 9.67 14.29 16.81
N THR A 89 10.30 15.14 17.61
CA THR A 89 10.03 16.59 17.66
C THR A 89 10.99 17.38 16.78
N THR A 90 12.23 16.92 16.64
CA THR A 90 13.26 17.57 15.81
C THR A 90 13.58 16.80 14.53
N GLY A 91 13.14 15.53 14.41
CA GLY A 91 13.49 14.65 13.30
C GLY A 91 14.98 14.24 13.28
N GLN A 92 15.76 14.64 14.28
CA GLN A 92 17.19 14.33 14.37
C GLN A 92 17.43 13.01 15.11
N THR A 93 18.37 12.21 14.62
CA THR A 93 18.90 11.06 15.35
C THR A 93 19.85 11.54 16.44
N GLU A 94 19.80 10.97 17.66
CA GLU A 94 20.82 11.20 18.69
C GLU A 94 22.16 10.48 18.38
N LEU A 95 22.27 9.83 17.22
CA LEU A 95 23.48 9.19 16.72
C LEU A 95 24.08 9.98 15.55
N PRO A 96 25.41 10.20 15.53
CA PRO A 96 26.08 10.92 14.44
C PRO A 96 26.41 9.95 13.31
N LEU A 97 25.41 9.38 12.63
CA LEU A 97 25.62 8.56 11.44
C LEU A 97 24.41 8.73 10.50
N GLU A 98 24.63 9.54 9.47
CA GLU A 98 23.73 9.98 8.39
C GLU A 98 22.93 11.26 8.70
N GLU A 99 23.38 12.36 8.10
CA GLU A 99 22.67 13.65 8.07
C GLU A 99 21.25 13.56 7.45
N ASP A 100 20.82 12.40 6.93
CA ASP A 100 19.68 12.28 6.00
C ASP A 100 18.60 11.23 6.38
N GLY A 101 18.66 10.61 7.57
CA GLY A 101 17.81 9.45 7.90
C GLY A 101 16.30 9.71 7.78
N MET A 102 15.78 10.70 8.50
CA MET A 102 14.35 11.07 8.44
C MET A 102 13.94 11.63 7.07
N PHE A 103 14.84 12.35 6.41
CA PHE A 103 14.61 12.90 5.08
C PHE A 103 14.34 11.79 4.06
N ARG A 104 15.17 10.74 4.05
CA ARG A 104 15.00 9.58 3.17
C ARG A 104 13.67 8.86 3.40
N HIS A 105 13.25 8.73 4.65
CA HIS A 105 11.97 8.11 5.00
C HIS A 105 10.76 8.90 4.49
N LYS A 106 10.78 10.22 4.70
CA LYS A 106 9.75 11.12 4.17
C LYS A 106 9.76 11.14 2.65
N ASP A 107 10.92 11.08 2.01
CA ASP A 107 11.04 11.00 0.55
C ASP A 107 10.42 9.70 -0.01
N PHE A 108 10.66 8.55 0.61
CA PHE A 108 10.01 7.30 0.21
C PHE A 108 8.49 7.35 0.35
N LEU A 109 7.98 7.85 1.48
CA LEU A 109 6.52 7.97 1.67
C LEU A 109 5.91 9.01 0.71
N SER A 110 6.62 10.10 0.41
CA SER A 110 6.23 11.09 -0.60
C SER A 110 6.09 10.44 -1.98
N LYS A 111 7.10 9.68 -2.42
CA LYS A 111 7.08 8.95 -3.70
C LYS A 111 5.92 7.95 -3.76
N TYR A 112 5.67 7.23 -2.68
CA TYR A 112 4.53 6.32 -2.58
C TYR A 112 3.18 7.04 -2.76
N LEU A 113 2.97 8.17 -2.08
CA LEU A 113 1.75 8.96 -2.23
C LEU A 113 1.63 9.56 -3.63
N ILE A 114 2.72 10.04 -4.22
CA ILE A 114 2.72 10.53 -5.61
C ILE A 114 2.32 9.40 -6.58
N ASN A 115 2.82 8.19 -6.37
CA ASN A 115 2.46 7.03 -7.19
C ASN A 115 0.96 6.71 -7.11
N ILE A 116 0.37 6.73 -5.91
CA ILE A 116 -1.09 6.61 -5.73
C ILE A 116 -1.84 7.72 -6.48
N LEU A 117 -1.38 8.96 -6.34
CA LEU A 117 -2.09 10.13 -6.89
C LEU A 117 -1.98 10.28 -8.41
N SER A 118 -1.13 9.50 -9.09
CA SER A 118 -0.89 9.72 -10.52
C SER A 118 -0.52 8.52 -11.37
N GLY A 119 -0.21 7.36 -10.77
CA GLY A 119 0.09 6.16 -11.52
C GLY A 119 -1.15 5.58 -12.19
N SER A 120 -0.92 4.70 -13.17
CA SER A 120 -1.99 4.00 -13.88
C SER A 120 -2.59 2.87 -13.03
N TYR A 121 -3.85 3.03 -12.65
CA TYR A 121 -4.64 1.94 -12.09
C TYR A 121 -5.14 0.99 -13.17
N HIS A 122 -5.40 1.51 -14.37
CA HIS A 122 -5.95 0.76 -15.50
C HIS A 122 -5.05 -0.42 -15.89
N THR A 123 -3.74 -0.21 -15.96
CA THR A 123 -2.75 -1.22 -16.39
C THR A 123 -2.12 -1.99 -15.23
N GLY A 124 -2.50 -1.72 -13.99
CA GLY A 124 -1.94 -2.40 -12.82
C GLY A 124 -0.67 -1.77 -12.22
N GLU A 125 -0.06 -0.78 -12.88
CA GLU A 125 1.25 -0.19 -12.49
C GLU A 125 1.29 0.29 -11.03
N VAL A 126 0.21 0.95 -10.58
CA VAL A 126 0.12 1.39 -9.18
C VAL A 126 0.20 0.22 -8.20
N PHE A 127 -0.41 -0.92 -8.55
CA PHE A 127 -0.44 -2.11 -7.72
C PHE A 127 0.90 -2.85 -7.74
N ASP A 128 1.61 -2.88 -8.87
CA ASP A 128 2.97 -3.43 -8.95
C ASP A 128 3.94 -2.65 -8.04
N TYR A 129 3.80 -1.32 -8.01
CA TYR A 129 4.54 -0.48 -7.07
C TYR A 129 4.17 -0.78 -5.61
N MET A 130 2.87 -0.94 -5.30
CA MET A 130 2.42 -1.32 -3.96
C MET A 130 2.97 -2.69 -3.53
N GLU A 131 3.05 -3.66 -4.45
CA GLU A 131 3.68 -4.97 -4.19
C GLU A 131 5.16 -4.80 -3.83
N THR A 132 5.89 -3.98 -4.58
CA THR A 132 7.30 -3.65 -4.29
C THR A 132 7.47 -3.07 -2.89
N VAL A 133 6.60 -2.13 -2.49
CA VAL A 133 6.59 -1.57 -1.13
C VAL A 133 6.24 -2.64 -0.09
N GLY A 134 5.30 -3.53 -0.39
CA GLY A 134 4.93 -4.66 0.46
C GLY A 134 6.10 -5.61 0.73
N PHE A 135 6.88 -5.95 -0.30
CA PHE A 135 8.08 -6.76 -0.14
C PHE A 135 9.13 -6.09 0.74
N ALA A 136 9.37 -4.78 0.55
CA ALA A 136 10.31 -4.02 1.37
C ALA A 136 9.93 -4.02 2.87
N HIS A 137 8.63 -3.95 3.18
CA HIS A 137 8.12 -4.04 4.55
C HIS A 137 8.20 -5.45 5.14
N ALA A 138 8.04 -6.48 4.31
CA ALA A 138 8.22 -7.87 4.70
C ALA A 138 9.69 -8.28 4.90
N GLY A 139 10.65 -7.35 4.72
CA GLY A 139 12.08 -7.64 4.82
C GLY A 139 12.62 -8.52 3.68
N LYS A 140 11.90 -8.55 2.54
CA LYS A 140 12.33 -9.24 1.32
C LYS A 140 12.94 -8.22 0.37
N SER A 141 14.12 -8.49 -0.18
CA SER A 141 14.63 -7.70 -1.30
C SER A 141 13.88 -8.10 -2.58
N VAL A 142 13.55 -7.09 -3.38
CA VAL A 142 13.05 -7.29 -4.73
C VAL A 142 14.29 -7.46 -5.62
N ASP A 143 14.80 -8.68 -5.73
CA ASP A 143 15.92 -9.03 -6.65
C ASP A 143 15.48 -9.02 -8.13
N ARG A 144 14.31 -8.45 -8.46
CA ARG A 144 13.82 -8.30 -9.83
C ARG A 144 12.94 -7.06 -9.93
N ILE A 145 13.50 -5.95 -10.41
CA ILE A 145 12.89 -4.99 -11.35
C ILE A 145 14.06 -4.07 -11.76
N ASP A 146 14.58 -4.31 -12.96
CA ASP A 146 15.45 -3.36 -13.65
C ASP A 146 14.56 -2.19 -14.11
N ILE A 147 14.88 -0.97 -13.67
CA ILE A 147 14.33 0.30 -14.19
C ILE A 147 15.27 0.82 -15.27
#